data_AF-A0A1V5L7D7-F1
#
_entry.id   AF-A0A1V5L7D7-F1
#
_cell.length_a   1.000
_cell.length_b   1.000
_cell.length_c   1.000
_cell.angle_alpha   90.00
_cell.angle_beta   90.00
_cell.angle_gamma   90.00
#
_symmetry.space_group_name_H-M   'P 1'
#
loop_
_entity.id
_entity.type
_entity.pdbx_description
1 polymer ?
#
loop_
_entity_poly.entity_id
_entity_poly.type
_entity_poly.pdbx_seq_one_letter_code
_entity_poly.pdbx_strand_id
1 'polypeptide(L)'
;MNKRIGLVLLAGAALLMSGCQKKLFHFVVPLNKVKTIAINNTGEFAGYEKITARDIRAALDVPEDGTITGVDLESVQIRVRLVEGNVATWVKLSGFVLDQGKPVQLFEDKSVPLSGVDTKYIGLNALIARGVEKLAGKINDHVKKVNDADIEIGLTGNSDPAGQLIKVEIDFKINATVKYDQCVEVFDFIGGEDCTE
;
A
#
# COMPACT_ATOMS: atom_id res chain seq x y z
N MET A 1 -0.72 5.38 -64.00
CA MET A 1 -0.96 4.67 -62.72
C MET A 1 0.09 5.09 -61.68
N ASN A 2 0.29 6.40 -61.41
CA ASN A 2 1.45 6.87 -60.62
C ASN A 2 1.15 7.98 -59.57
N LYS A 3 -0.06 8.54 -59.53
CA LYS A 3 -0.38 9.65 -58.60
C LYS A 3 -1.00 9.20 -57.26
N ARG A 4 -1.73 8.08 -57.25
CA ARG A 4 -2.37 7.55 -56.03
C ARG A 4 -1.40 6.81 -55.09
N ILE A 5 -0.38 6.16 -55.65
CA ILE A 5 0.66 5.46 -54.87
C ILE A 5 1.61 6.47 -54.19
N GLY A 6 1.95 7.57 -54.87
CA GLY A 6 2.79 8.63 -54.29
C GLY A 6 2.15 9.36 -53.11
N LEU A 7 0.82 9.54 -53.10
CA LEU A 7 0.11 10.23 -52.02
C LEU A 7 0.01 9.37 -50.74
N VAL A 8 -0.11 8.04 -50.89
CA VAL A 8 -0.13 7.09 -49.76
C VAL A 8 1.26 6.95 -49.13
N LEU A 9 2.32 6.97 -49.94
CA LEU A 9 3.70 6.99 -49.45
C LEU A 9 4.06 8.31 -48.74
N LEU A 10 3.55 9.46 -49.21
CA LEU A 10 3.75 10.73 -48.50
C LEU A 10 2.98 10.80 -47.17
N ALA A 11 1.74 10.28 -47.12
CA ALA A 11 0.98 10.23 -45.88
C ALA A 11 1.59 9.26 -44.85
N GLY A 12 2.15 8.13 -45.31
CA GLY A 12 2.90 7.20 -44.46
C GLY A 12 4.23 7.76 -43.95
N ALA A 13 4.94 8.54 -44.78
CA ALA A 13 6.18 9.20 -44.37
C ALA A 13 5.95 10.40 -43.43
N ALA A 14 4.82 11.12 -43.55
CA ALA A 14 4.46 12.21 -42.64
C ALA A 14 4.13 11.72 -41.23
N LEU A 15 3.55 10.52 -41.09
CA LEU A 15 3.34 9.84 -39.80
C LEU A 15 4.65 9.31 -39.18
N LEU A 16 5.71 9.16 -39.97
CA LEU A 16 7.05 8.80 -39.49
C LEU A 16 7.93 10.02 -39.19
N MET A 17 7.50 11.22 -39.58
CA MET A 17 8.16 12.49 -39.29
C MET A 17 7.47 13.30 -38.18
N SER A 18 6.44 12.75 -37.53
CA SER A 18 5.96 13.30 -36.26
C SER A 18 7.08 13.09 -35.23
N GLY A 19 7.62 14.19 -34.70
CA GLY A 19 8.54 14.14 -33.59
C GLY A 19 7.90 13.38 -32.44
N CYS A 20 8.70 12.55 -31.77
CA CYS A 20 8.36 12.15 -30.42
C CYS A 20 8.73 13.33 -29.52
N GLN A 21 7.74 13.89 -28.83
CA GLN A 21 7.95 14.85 -27.75
C GLN A 21 7.74 14.13 -26.41
N LYS A 22 8.49 14.53 -25.38
CA LYS A 22 8.28 14.04 -24.03
C LYS A 22 7.22 14.89 -23.34
N LYS A 23 6.15 14.25 -22.88
CA LYS A 23 5.10 14.90 -22.09
C LYS A 23 5.06 14.33 -20.68
N LEU A 24 4.77 15.21 -19.72
CA LEU A 24 4.60 14.83 -18.32
C LEU A 24 3.23 14.20 -18.13
N PHE A 25 3.20 13.00 -17.56
CA PHE A 25 1.99 12.30 -17.17
C PHE A 25 2.00 12.06 -15.66
N HIS A 26 0.84 12.28 -15.03
CA HIS A 26 0.60 11.96 -13.63
C HIS A 26 -0.09 10.60 -13.54
N PHE A 27 0.63 9.61 -13.04
CA PHE A 27 0.17 8.25 -12.86
C PHE A 27 -0.19 7.97 -11.41
N VAL A 28 -1.08 6.99 -11.25
CA VAL A 28 -1.62 6.57 -9.97
C VAL A 28 -1.57 5.05 -9.92
N VAL A 29 -0.82 4.49 -8.99
CA VAL A 29 -0.67 3.03 -8.83
C VAL A 29 -1.12 2.56 -7.44
N PRO A 30 -1.94 1.51 -7.35
CA PRO A 30 -2.40 1.00 -6.07
C PRO A 30 -1.31 0.15 -5.39
N LEU A 31 -1.07 0.43 -4.11
CA LEU A 31 -0.24 -0.37 -3.22
C LEU A 31 -1.16 -1.20 -2.30
N ASN A 32 -1.13 -2.51 -2.49
CA ASN A 32 -1.86 -3.46 -1.65
C ASN A 32 -0.87 -4.35 -0.90
N LYS A 33 -0.80 -4.24 0.42
CA LYS A 33 0.08 -5.07 1.25
C LYS A 33 -0.67 -5.76 2.37
N VAL A 34 -0.34 -7.02 2.56
CA VAL A 34 -0.88 -7.85 3.64
C VAL A 34 0.29 -8.45 4.39
N LYS A 35 0.27 -8.36 5.72
CA LYS A 35 1.15 -9.10 6.62
C LYS A 35 0.31 -9.88 7.61
N THR A 36 0.72 -11.11 7.88
CA THR A 36 -0.01 -11.99 8.79
C THR A 36 0.76 -12.09 10.09
N ILE A 37 0.13 -11.74 11.20
CA ILE A 37 0.67 -11.85 12.55
C ILE A 37 0.01 -13.06 13.20
N ALA A 38 0.79 -14.09 13.50
CA ALA A 38 0.31 -15.27 14.21
C ALA A 38 0.36 -15.03 15.73
N ILE A 39 -0.78 -15.20 16.40
CA ILE A 39 -0.92 -15.07 17.85
C ILE A 39 -1.28 -16.42 18.44
N ASN A 40 -0.53 -16.85 19.44
CA ASN A 40 -0.81 -18.02 20.26
C ASN A 40 -0.43 -17.69 21.70
N ASN A 41 -1.33 -17.02 22.42
CA ASN A 41 -1.05 -16.49 23.74
C ASN A 41 -2.28 -16.47 24.65
N THR A 42 -2.08 -16.64 25.94
CA THR A 42 -3.13 -16.52 26.96
C THR A 42 -3.09 -15.11 27.55
N GLY A 43 -4.19 -14.38 27.48
CA GLY A 43 -4.27 -13.01 27.98
C GLY A 43 -3.64 -11.99 27.02
N GLU A 44 -3.00 -10.96 27.58
CA GLU A 44 -2.44 -9.84 26.80
C GLU A 44 -1.28 -10.27 25.90
N PHE A 45 -1.30 -9.80 24.65
CA PHE A 45 -0.26 -10.10 23.68
C PHE A 45 0.23 -8.85 22.95
N ALA A 46 1.42 -8.97 22.38
CA ALA A 46 1.97 -8.06 21.38
C ALA A 46 2.63 -8.87 20.26
N GLY A 47 2.33 -8.54 19.01
CA GLY A 47 2.93 -9.14 17.82
C GLY A 47 3.40 -8.05 16.85
N TYR A 48 4.47 -8.33 16.11
CA TYR A 48 5.11 -7.36 15.21
C TYR A 48 5.47 -8.04 13.90
N GLU A 49 5.35 -7.31 12.81
CA GLU A 49 5.77 -7.72 11.47
C GLU A 49 6.47 -6.58 10.76
N LYS A 50 7.40 -6.94 9.86
CA LYS A 50 8.17 -5.98 9.07
C LYS A 50 7.70 -5.95 7.63
N ILE A 51 7.49 -4.76 7.10
CA ILE A 51 7.31 -4.51 5.68
C ILE A 51 8.59 -3.86 5.17
N THR A 52 9.32 -4.58 4.32
CA THR A 52 10.62 -4.10 3.84
C THR A 52 10.46 -3.06 2.72
N ALA A 53 11.49 -2.26 2.51
CA ALA A 53 11.55 -1.36 1.34
C ALA A 53 11.39 -2.13 0.02
N ARG A 54 11.96 -3.33 -0.06
CA ARG A 54 11.81 -4.24 -1.20
C ARG A 54 10.36 -4.67 -1.36
N ASP A 55 9.66 -5.00 -0.29
CA ASP A 55 8.24 -5.39 -0.36
C ASP A 55 7.42 -4.26 -0.98
N ILE A 56 7.60 -3.01 -0.52
CA ILE A 56 6.89 -1.84 -1.04
C ILE A 56 7.21 -1.64 -2.52
N ARG A 57 8.50 -1.58 -2.88
CA ARG A 57 8.94 -1.36 -4.27
C ARG A 57 8.50 -2.47 -5.21
N ALA A 58 8.57 -3.74 -4.80
CA ALA A 58 8.15 -4.86 -5.63
C ALA A 58 6.63 -4.90 -5.87
N ALA A 59 5.83 -4.21 -5.05
CA ALA A 59 4.40 -4.03 -5.35
C ALA A 59 4.11 -2.84 -6.26
N LEU A 60 5.09 -1.97 -6.50
CA LEU A 60 4.94 -0.77 -7.28
C LEU A 60 5.68 -0.96 -8.58
N ASP A 61 4.94 -1.10 -9.67
CA ASP A 61 5.50 -1.13 -11.02
C ASP A 61 5.76 0.32 -11.49
N VAL A 62 6.55 1.06 -10.70
CA VAL A 62 6.94 2.44 -11.02
C VAL A 62 8.24 2.39 -11.81
N PRO A 63 8.26 2.93 -13.04
CA PRO A 63 9.47 3.02 -13.86
C PRO A 63 10.60 3.75 -13.15
N GLU A 64 11.86 3.42 -13.48
CA GLU A 64 13.03 4.01 -12.81
C GLU A 64 13.15 5.53 -13.01
N ASP A 65 12.59 6.05 -14.09
CA ASP A 65 12.50 7.47 -14.44
C ASP A 65 11.24 8.17 -13.90
N GLY A 66 10.37 7.43 -13.20
CA GLY A 66 9.20 7.97 -12.53
C GLY A 66 9.56 8.74 -11.25
N THR A 67 9.06 9.97 -11.11
CA THR A 67 9.24 10.80 -9.92
C THR A 67 8.02 10.72 -9.02
N ILE A 68 8.21 10.26 -7.79
CA ILE A 68 7.11 10.05 -6.84
C ILE A 68 6.64 11.38 -6.28
N THR A 69 5.36 11.70 -6.49
CA THR A 69 4.76 12.97 -6.05
C THR A 69 3.96 12.84 -4.76
N GLY A 70 3.44 11.65 -4.44
CA GLY A 70 2.73 11.45 -3.18
C GLY A 70 2.33 10.01 -2.89
N VAL A 71 1.92 9.78 -1.64
CA VAL A 71 1.34 8.53 -1.16
C VAL A 71 0.11 8.85 -0.33
N ASP A 72 -1.03 8.31 -0.73
CA ASP A 72 -2.32 8.46 -0.04
C ASP A 72 -2.71 7.12 0.59
N LEU A 73 -2.83 7.08 1.93
CA LEU A 73 -3.33 5.89 2.63
C LEU A 73 -4.86 5.84 2.51
N GLU A 74 -5.39 4.85 1.80
CA GLU A 74 -6.83 4.74 1.55
C GLU A 74 -7.55 4.00 2.67
N SER A 75 -6.99 2.87 3.12
CA SER A 75 -7.55 2.11 4.23
C SER A 75 -6.52 1.19 4.89
N VAL A 76 -6.76 0.96 6.17
CA VAL A 76 -6.17 -0.15 6.91
C VAL A 76 -7.30 -1.09 7.32
N GLN A 77 -7.10 -2.37 7.07
CA GLN A 77 -8.11 -3.41 7.28
C GLN A 77 -7.47 -4.56 8.04
N ILE A 78 -8.27 -5.26 8.83
CA ILE A 78 -7.84 -6.48 9.53
C ILE A 78 -8.76 -7.64 9.17
N ARG A 79 -8.19 -8.85 9.10
CA ARG A 79 -8.95 -10.10 9.04
C ARG A 79 -8.39 -11.04 10.10
N VAL A 80 -9.25 -11.63 10.92
CA VAL A 80 -8.84 -12.52 12.02
C VAL A 80 -9.32 -13.93 11.72
N ARG A 81 -8.38 -14.85 11.50
CA ARG A 81 -8.65 -16.26 11.19
C ARG A 81 -8.37 -17.09 12.43
N LEU A 82 -9.35 -17.91 12.82
CA LEU A 82 -9.22 -18.82 13.95
C LEU A 82 -8.25 -19.95 13.62
N VAL A 83 -7.41 -20.31 14.59
CA VAL A 83 -6.57 -21.50 14.55
C VAL A 83 -7.10 -22.51 15.57
N GLU A 84 -6.98 -23.81 15.24
CA GLU A 84 -7.46 -24.90 16.09
C GLU A 84 -6.89 -24.81 17.51
N GLY A 85 -7.77 -24.91 18.51
CA GLY A 85 -7.43 -24.80 19.93
C GLY A 85 -7.62 -23.41 20.54
N ASN A 86 -8.11 -22.43 19.77
CA ASN A 86 -8.54 -21.14 20.33
C ASN A 86 -9.70 -21.31 21.32
N VAL A 87 -9.65 -20.59 22.44
CA VAL A 87 -10.70 -20.58 23.47
C VAL A 87 -11.48 -19.27 23.49
N ALA A 88 -10.83 -18.16 23.10
CA ALA A 88 -11.42 -16.83 23.17
C ALA A 88 -12.61 -16.65 22.21
N THR A 89 -13.68 -16.00 22.69
CA THR A 89 -14.85 -15.67 21.85
C THR A 89 -14.75 -14.32 21.16
N TRP A 90 -13.96 -13.41 21.73
CA TRP A 90 -13.69 -12.08 21.20
C TRP A 90 -12.23 -11.73 21.45
N VAL A 91 -11.70 -10.87 20.60
CA VAL A 91 -10.40 -10.23 20.81
C VAL A 91 -10.57 -8.72 20.67
N LYS A 92 -10.00 -7.97 21.61
CA LYS A 92 -9.86 -6.52 21.52
C LYS A 92 -8.46 -6.20 21.01
N LEU A 93 -8.38 -5.49 19.89
CA LEU A 93 -7.16 -5.23 19.15
C LEU A 93 -6.86 -3.73 19.08
N SER A 94 -5.59 -3.40 19.26
CA SER A 94 -5.02 -2.10 18.92
C SER A 94 -3.85 -2.34 17.96
N GLY A 95 -3.65 -1.42 17.03
CA GLY A 95 -2.58 -1.52 16.05
C GLY A 95 -1.76 -0.26 15.99
N PHE A 96 -0.46 -0.38 15.74
CA PHE A 96 0.47 0.72 15.72
C PHE A 96 1.54 0.52 14.64
N VAL A 97 2.23 1.61 14.33
CA VAL A 97 3.49 1.62 13.57
C VAL A 97 4.61 2.09 14.50
N LEU A 98 5.80 1.48 14.42
CA LEU A 98 6.94 1.97 15.18
C LEU A 98 7.58 3.16 14.45
N ASP A 99 7.69 4.28 15.16
CA ASP A 99 8.44 5.44 14.72
C ASP A 99 9.60 5.72 15.68
N GLN A 100 10.83 5.63 15.18
CA GLN A 100 12.05 5.81 15.99
C GLN A 100 12.04 4.93 17.26
N GLY A 101 11.59 3.68 17.13
CA GLY A 101 11.49 2.72 18.23
C GLY A 101 10.32 2.94 19.19
N LYS A 102 9.42 3.89 18.93
CA LYS A 102 8.23 4.16 19.76
C LYS A 102 6.94 3.79 19.02
N PRO A 103 5.97 3.14 19.67
CA PRO A 103 4.69 2.83 19.05
C PRO A 103 3.89 4.12 18.83
N VAL A 104 3.41 4.30 17.60
CA VAL A 104 2.45 5.33 17.22
C VAL A 104 1.17 4.64 16.77
N GLN A 105 0.09 4.85 17.53
CA GLN A 105 -1.17 4.14 17.33
C GLN A 105 -1.81 4.48 15.99
N LEU A 106 -2.25 3.44 15.29
CA LEU A 106 -3.05 3.48 14.06
C LEU A 106 -4.53 3.33 14.39
N PHE A 107 -4.90 2.50 15.35
CA PHE A 107 -6.25 2.32 15.86
C PHE A 107 -6.20 1.66 17.24
N GLU A 108 -7.28 1.80 18.00
CA GLU A 108 -7.37 1.27 19.36
C GLU A 108 -8.70 0.54 19.59
N ASP A 109 -8.67 -0.42 20.52
CA ASP A 109 -9.83 -1.09 21.12
C ASP A 109 -10.85 -1.65 20.12
N LYS A 110 -10.38 -2.12 18.96
CA LYS A 110 -11.21 -2.79 17.97
C LYS A 110 -11.57 -4.19 18.45
N SER A 111 -12.78 -4.35 18.95
CA SER A 111 -13.34 -5.68 19.26
C SER A 111 -13.71 -6.44 17.98
N VAL A 112 -13.26 -7.68 17.88
CA VAL A 112 -13.54 -8.59 16.77
C VAL A 112 -14.09 -9.91 17.31
N PRO A 113 -15.25 -10.39 16.82
CA PRO A 113 -15.79 -11.68 17.23
C PRO A 113 -15.00 -12.81 16.60
N LEU A 114 -14.60 -13.78 17.41
CA LEU A 114 -13.90 -14.98 17.00
C LEU A 114 -14.90 -16.11 16.75
N SER A 115 -15.77 -15.92 15.74
CA SER A 115 -16.95 -16.77 15.50
C SER A 115 -16.94 -17.54 14.18
N GLY A 116 -15.92 -17.40 13.33
CA GLY A 116 -15.88 -18.06 12.03
C GLY A 116 -14.47 -18.38 11.53
N VAL A 117 -14.37 -19.46 10.75
CA VAL A 117 -13.13 -19.92 10.11
C VAL A 117 -12.74 -19.02 8.92
N ASP A 118 -13.72 -18.39 8.27
CA ASP A 118 -13.53 -17.51 7.12
C ASP A 118 -14.17 -16.13 7.36
N THR A 119 -13.39 -15.23 7.97
CA THR A 119 -13.82 -13.86 8.27
C THR A 119 -13.48 -12.93 7.11
N LYS A 120 -14.34 -11.95 6.83
CA LYS A 120 -14.05 -10.91 5.84
C LYS A 120 -13.07 -9.89 6.41
N TYR A 121 -12.36 -9.16 5.55
CA TYR A 121 -11.63 -7.97 5.97
C TYR A 121 -12.59 -6.94 6.56
N ILE A 122 -12.23 -6.42 7.73
CA ILE A 122 -12.98 -5.42 8.47
C ILE A 122 -12.22 -4.11 8.35
N GLY A 123 -12.91 -3.08 7.85
CA GLY A 123 -12.39 -1.71 7.84
C GLY A 123 -12.25 -1.17 9.26
N LEU A 124 -11.17 -0.41 9.48
CA LEU A 124 -10.94 0.32 10.71
C LEU A 124 -11.53 1.72 10.57
N ASN A 125 -12.71 1.95 11.16
CA ASN A 125 -13.46 3.20 10.97
C ASN A 125 -12.91 4.39 11.78
N ALA A 126 -12.01 4.14 12.74
CA ALA A 126 -11.45 5.15 13.64
C ALA A 126 -9.91 5.07 13.59
N LEU A 127 -9.34 5.35 12.42
CA LEU A 127 -7.89 5.47 12.29
C LEU A 127 -7.41 6.76 12.96
N ILE A 128 -6.32 6.65 13.70
CA ILE A 128 -5.68 7.77 14.39
C ILE A 128 -4.79 8.50 13.40
N ALA A 129 -5.10 9.77 13.12
CA ALA A 129 -4.46 10.58 12.09
C ALA A 129 -2.93 10.58 12.17
N ARG A 130 -2.38 10.69 13.40
CA ARG A 130 -0.93 10.67 13.63
C ARG A 130 -0.29 9.35 13.20
N GLY A 131 -0.91 8.20 13.49
CA GLY A 131 -0.40 6.91 13.05
C GLY A 131 -0.45 6.78 11.52
N VAL A 132 -1.56 7.21 10.93
CA VAL A 132 -1.75 7.22 9.47
C VAL A 132 -0.68 8.05 8.77
N GLU A 133 -0.43 9.27 9.25
CA GLU A 133 0.61 10.16 8.73
C GLU A 133 1.99 9.51 8.81
N LYS A 134 2.32 8.85 9.94
CA LYS A 134 3.59 8.16 10.11
C LYS A 134 3.75 6.95 9.18
N LEU A 135 2.69 6.18 9.00
CA LEU A 135 2.70 5.05 8.07
C LEU A 135 2.85 5.54 6.62
N ALA A 136 2.06 6.53 6.21
CA ALA A 136 2.13 7.12 4.87
C ALA A 136 3.51 7.74 4.59
N GLY A 137 4.08 8.46 5.57
CA GLY A 137 5.43 9.01 5.49
C GLY A 137 6.50 7.94 5.27
N LYS A 138 6.46 6.83 6.02
CA LYS A 138 7.41 5.73 5.85
C LYS A 138 7.27 5.03 4.49
N ILE A 139 6.04 4.84 4.01
CA ILE A 139 5.80 4.31 2.65
C ILE A 139 6.40 5.29 1.62
N ASN A 140 6.12 6.58 1.75
CA ASN A 140 6.67 7.61 0.89
C ASN A 140 8.22 7.61 0.90
N ASP A 141 8.86 7.45 2.05
CA ASP A 141 10.32 7.40 2.15
C ASP A 141 10.92 6.18 1.43
N HIS A 142 10.27 5.02 1.54
CA HIS A 142 10.65 3.80 0.81
C HIS A 142 10.50 3.97 -0.70
N VAL A 143 9.40 4.58 -1.12
CA VAL A 143 9.06 4.78 -2.52
C VAL A 143 10.01 5.82 -3.15
N LYS A 144 10.36 6.89 -2.43
CA LYS A 144 11.37 7.89 -2.84
C LYS A 144 12.82 7.45 -2.66
N LYS A 145 13.07 6.24 -2.15
CA LYS A 145 14.42 5.69 -1.86
C LYS A 145 15.26 6.58 -0.93
N VAL A 146 14.61 7.37 -0.08
CA VAL A 146 15.28 8.27 0.90
C VAL A 146 15.64 7.50 2.17
N ASN A 147 14.88 6.45 2.48
CA ASN A 147 15.13 5.58 3.63
C ASN A 147 14.78 4.13 3.28
N ASP A 148 15.67 3.20 3.63
CA ASP A 148 15.51 1.76 3.44
C ASP A 148 15.15 1.00 4.73
N ALA A 149 14.99 1.70 5.87
CA ALA A 149 14.63 1.08 7.14
C ALA A 149 13.20 0.54 7.13
N ASP A 150 13.04 -0.75 7.43
CA ASP A 150 11.75 -1.46 7.39
C ASP A 150 10.63 -0.72 8.16
N ILE A 151 9.43 -0.79 7.61
CA ILE A 151 8.21 -0.37 8.31
C ILE A 151 7.81 -1.48 9.27
N GLU A 152 7.97 -1.23 10.57
CA GLU A 152 7.52 -2.16 11.60
C GLU A 152 6.10 -1.82 12.02
N ILE A 153 5.18 -2.74 11.74
CA ILE A 153 3.79 -2.68 12.18
C ILE A 153 3.59 -3.67 13.32
N GLY A 154 2.70 -3.33 14.25
CA GLY A 154 2.39 -4.22 15.35
C GLY A 154 0.94 -4.19 15.76
N LEU A 155 0.54 -5.26 16.44
CA LEU A 155 -0.77 -5.44 17.04
C LEU A 155 -0.57 -5.77 18.52
N THR A 156 -1.34 -5.11 19.37
CA THR A 156 -1.52 -5.48 20.77
C THR A 156 -2.98 -5.85 21.00
N GLY A 157 -3.23 -6.67 22.00
CA GLY A 157 -4.60 -7.03 22.33
C GLY A 157 -4.73 -7.97 23.50
N ASN A 158 -5.98 -8.28 23.83
CA ASN A 158 -6.37 -9.25 24.85
C ASN A 158 -7.69 -9.91 24.44
N SER A 159 -8.01 -11.05 25.05
CA SER A 159 -9.30 -11.70 24.88
C SER A 159 -10.40 -10.89 25.57
N ASP A 160 -11.63 -11.09 25.14
CA ASP A 160 -12.81 -10.58 25.84
C ASP A 160 -13.81 -11.75 26.06
N PRO A 161 -13.98 -12.23 27.31
CA PRO A 161 -13.38 -11.74 28.55
C PRO A 161 -11.87 -12.01 28.64
N ALA A 162 -11.15 -11.19 29.42
CA ALA A 162 -9.70 -11.24 29.55
C ALA A 162 -9.17 -12.57 30.12
N GLY A 163 -7.97 -12.96 29.70
CA GLY A 163 -7.26 -14.14 30.23
C GLY A 163 -7.56 -15.47 29.54
N GLN A 164 -8.26 -15.46 28.40
CA GLN A 164 -8.51 -16.64 27.58
C GLN A 164 -7.36 -16.88 26.59
N LEU A 165 -7.20 -18.14 26.15
CA LEU A 165 -6.26 -18.49 25.10
C LEU A 165 -6.75 -17.96 23.74
N ILE A 166 -5.96 -17.08 23.15
CA ILE A 166 -6.13 -16.57 21.80
C ILE A 166 -5.17 -17.30 20.87
N LYS A 167 -5.72 -18.02 19.89
CA LYS A 167 -4.95 -18.70 18.85
C LYS A 167 -5.50 -18.33 17.47
N VAL A 168 -4.90 -17.32 16.85
CA VAL A 168 -5.41 -16.71 15.62
C VAL A 168 -4.29 -16.29 14.67
N GLU A 169 -4.61 -16.18 13.39
CA GLU A 169 -3.81 -15.47 12.40
C GLU A 169 -4.51 -14.14 12.07
N ILE A 170 -3.81 -13.03 12.24
CA ILE A 170 -4.36 -11.70 11.94
C ILE A 170 -3.69 -11.15 10.69
N ASP A 171 -4.45 -11.03 9.61
CA ASP A 171 -3.99 -10.37 8.40
C ASP A 171 -4.22 -8.87 8.53
N PHE A 172 -3.12 -8.13 8.61
CA PHE A 172 -3.07 -6.68 8.57
C PHE A 172 -2.90 -6.23 7.12
N LYS A 173 -3.93 -5.60 6.55
CA LYS A 173 -3.97 -5.15 5.17
C LYS A 173 -3.89 -3.62 5.08
N ILE A 174 -2.95 -3.14 4.29
CA ILE A 174 -2.74 -1.74 3.95
C ILE A 174 -3.10 -1.56 2.48
N ASN A 175 -4.03 -0.64 2.22
CA ASN A 175 -4.32 -0.14 0.89
C ASN A 175 -3.90 1.33 0.84
N ALA A 176 -3.01 1.65 -0.08
CA ALA A 176 -2.58 3.00 -0.36
C ALA A 176 -2.51 3.20 -1.87
N THR A 177 -2.42 4.45 -2.28
CA THR A 177 -2.22 4.83 -3.66
C THR A 177 -0.95 5.66 -3.73
N VAL A 178 -0.07 5.31 -4.66
CA VAL A 178 1.16 6.05 -4.95
C VAL A 178 0.97 6.85 -6.22
N LYS A 179 1.25 8.14 -6.15
CA LYS A 179 1.22 9.07 -7.28
C LYS A 179 2.65 9.29 -7.76
N TYR A 180 2.86 9.23 -9.06
CA TYR A 180 4.15 9.53 -9.66
C TYR A 180 3.98 10.23 -11.00
N ASP A 181 4.97 11.05 -11.33
CA ASP A 181 5.05 11.75 -12.59
C ASP A 181 6.09 11.05 -13.47
N GLN A 182 5.80 10.87 -14.75
CA GLN A 182 6.78 10.30 -15.68
C GLN A 182 6.70 11.01 -17.03
N CYS A 183 7.87 11.21 -17.62
CA CYS A 183 8.03 11.69 -18.97
C CYS A 183 7.84 10.58 -19.98
N VAL A 184 6.73 10.60 -20.71
CA VAL A 184 6.42 9.61 -21.74
C VAL A 184 6.61 10.23 -23.12
N GLU A 185 7.30 9.51 -24.00
CA GLU A 185 7.39 9.90 -25.41
C GLU A 185 6.04 9.69 -26.09
N VAL A 186 5.49 10.78 -26.62
CA VAL A 186 4.23 10.80 -27.34
C VAL A 186 4.39 11.51 -28.67
N PHE A 187 3.49 11.22 -29.60
CA PHE A 187 3.46 11.93 -30.87
C PHE A 187 3.17 13.43 -30.67
N ASP A 188 3.78 14.27 -31.51
CA ASP A 188 3.70 15.74 -31.46
C ASP A 188 2.29 16.35 -31.36
N PHE A 189 1.24 15.63 -31.75
CA PHE A 189 -0.14 16.12 -31.68
C PHE A 189 -0.81 15.91 -30.31
N ILE A 190 -0.21 15.13 -29.40
CA ILE A 190 -0.73 14.93 -28.05
C ILE A 190 -0.34 16.12 -27.18
N GLY A 191 -1.32 16.96 -26.85
CA GLY A 191 -1.16 18.06 -25.90
C GLY A 191 -0.93 17.55 -24.47
N GLY A 192 -0.28 18.37 -23.65
CA GLY A 192 0.07 18.02 -22.28
C GLY A 192 1.14 18.96 -21.73
N GLU A 193 1.41 18.85 -20.44
CA GLU A 193 2.51 19.55 -19.78
C GLU A 193 3.85 19.05 -20.34
N ASP A 194 4.75 19.99 -20.61
CA ASP A 194 6.10 19.66 -21.05
C ASP A 194 6.91 19.11 -19.87
N CYS A 195 7.77 18.14 -20.16
CA CYS A 195 8.76 17.71 -19.18
C CYS A 195 9.74 18.85 -18.91
N THR A 196 9.68 19.44 -17.72
CA THR A 196 10.72 20.37 -17.24
C THR A 196 11.95 19.55 -16.84
N GLU A 197 13.10 19.84 -17.48
CA GLU A 197 14.41 19.27 -17.13
C GLU A 197 14.81 19.53 -15.67
#